data_AF-A0A1Q7BXJ0-F1
#
_entry.id   AF-A0A1Q7BXJ0-F1
#
_cell.length_a   1.000
_cell.length_b   1.000
_cell.length_c   1.000
_cell.angle_alpha   90.00
_cell.angle_beta   90.00
_cell.angle_gamma   90.00
#
_symmetry.space_group_name_H-M   'P 1'
#
loop_
_entity.id
_entity.type
_entity.pdbx_description
1 polymer ?
#
loop_
_entity_poly.entity_id
_entity_poly.type
_entity_poly.pdbx_seq_one_letter_code
_entity_poly.pdbx_strand_id
1 'polypeptide(L)'
;MSKFDESATGLEDRDWSSAQVDERPRSASVVQSVRFSRDLTERLMAEAARRGCTPSEVIPDLVEAGLSAIDESATVRLADVRRAIEALAQRAA
;
A
#
# COMPACT_ATOMS: atom_id res chain seq x y z
N MET A 1 43.33 -14.47 9.16
CA MET A 1 42.37 -13.43 9.59
C MET A 1 41.09 -13.66 8.81
N SER A 2 39.93 -13.76 9.46
CA SER A 2 38.66 -14.02 8.79
C SER A 2 38.11 -12.73 8.16
N LYS A 3 37.32 -12.82 7.09
CA LYS A 3 36.63 -11.65 6.51
C LYS A 3 35.74 -10.91 7.52
N PHE A 4 35.26 -11.63 8.52
CA PHE A 4 34.48 -11.06 9.63
C PHE A 4 35.35 -10.20 10.55
N ASP A 5 36.61 -10.58 10.78
CA ASP A 5 37.56 -9.83 11.62
C ASP A 5 37.97 -8.52 10.93
N GLU A 6 38.21 -8.55 9.62
CA GLU A 6 38.51 -7.35 8.81
C GLU A 6 37.34 -6.37 8.80
N SER A 7 36.11 -6.88 8.70
CA SER A 7 34.89 -6.06 8.71
C SER A 7 34.63 -5.42 10.08
N ALA A 8 34.88 -6.16 11.17
CA ALA A 8 34.76 -5.65 12.54
C ALA A 8 35.77 -4.54 12.82
N THR A 9 37.03 -4.74 12.44
CA THR A 9 38.10 -3.75 12.62
C THR A 9 37.77 -2.42 11.91
N GLY A 10 37.20 -2.47 10.71
CA GLY A 10 36.78 -1.27 9.96
C GLY A 10 35.55 -0.53 10.54
N LEU A 11 34.81 -1.17 11.45
CA LEU A 11 33.68 -0.54 12.15
C LEU A 11 34.11 0.13 13.46
N GLU A 12 35.14 -0.41 14.13
CA GLU A 12 35.67 0.11 15.40
C GLU A 12 36.38 1.47 15.22
N ASP A 13 37.01 1.70 14.07
CA ASP A 13 37.78 2.93 13.79
C ASP A 13 36.92 4.09 13.23
N ARG A 14 35.59 3.94 13.21
CA ARG A 14 34.65 4.97 12.74
C ARG A 14 34.10 5.79 13.91
N ASP A 15 34.08 7.10 13.75
CA ASP A 15 33.35 8.00 14.64
C ASP A 15 31.83 7.88 14.37
N TRP A 16 31.11 7.36 15.36
CA TRP A 16 29.66 7.17 15.34
C TRP A 16 28.90 8.22 16.17
N SER A 17 29.58 9.26 16.67
CA SER A 17 29.00 10.25 17.58
C SER A 17 27.80 11.01 17.01
N SER A 18 27.68 11.11 15.69
CA SER A 18 26.53 11.70 14.99
C SER A 18 25.53 10.70 14.43
N ALA A 19 25.69 9.40 14.72
CA ALA A 19 24.81 8.37 14.17
C ALA A 19 23.42 8.43 14.84
N GLN A 20 22.37 8.39 14.03
CA GLN A 20 21.01 8.24 14.53
C GLN A 20 20.63 6.76 14.54
N VAL A 21 20.30 6.24 15.72
CA VAL A 21 19.76 4.88 15.87
C VAL A 21 18.27 4.91 15.59
N ASP A 22 17.85 4.19 14.56
CA ASP A 22 16.43 3.98 14.29
C ASP A 22 15.93 2.81 15.15
N GLU A 23 15.26 3.11 16.26
CA GLU A 23 14.70 2.12 17.18
C GLU A 23 13.30 1.63 16.78
N ARG A 24 12.76 2.11 15.65
CA ARG A 24 11.45 1.65 15.18
C ARG A 24 11.49 0.13 14.95
N PRO A 25 10.51 -0.63 15.48
CA PRO A 25 10.43 -2.05 15.21
C PRO A 25 10.46 -2.28 13.71
N ARG A 26 11.47 -3.01 13.22
CA ARG A 26 11.51 -3.42 11.81
C ARG A 26 10.41 -4.43 11.59
N SER A 27 9.25 -3.97 11.13
CA SER A 27 8.24 -4.86 10.57
C SER A 27 8.85 -5.59 9.37
N ALA A 28 8.60 -6.89 9.24
CA ALA A 28 9.03 -7.64 8.08
C ALA A 28 8.46 -6.97 6.80
N SER A 29 9.35 -6.51 5.92
CA SER A 29 8.95 -5.94 4.63
C SER A 29 8.72 -7.07 3.63
N VAL A 30 7.51 -7.16 3.08
CA VAL A 30 7.20 -8.11 2.00
C VAL A 30 7.22 -7.36 0.67
N VAL A 31 8.07 -7.79 -0.26
CA VAL A 31 8.13 -7.22 -1.62
C VAL A 31 7.18 -8.00 -2.52
N GLN A 32 6.23 -7.30 -3.15
CA GLN A 32 5.39 -7.84 -4.20
C GLN A 32 5.80 -7.25 -5.56
N SER A 33 6.00 -8.12 -6.55
CA SER A 33 6.32 -7.70 -7.91
C SER A 33 5.12 -7.88 -8.82
N VAL A 34 4.68 -6.79 -9.44
CA VAL A 34 3.50 -6.75 -10.33
C VAL A 34 3.83 -5.99 -11.60
N ARG A 35 3.11 -6.29 -12.69
CA ARG A 35 3.21 -5.52 -13.94
C ARG A 35 1.98 -4.64 -14.09
N PHE A 36 2.20 -3.36 -14.36
CA PHE A 36 1.13 -2.42 -14.68
C PHE A 36 1.07 -2.16 -16.17
N SER A 37 -0.11 -1.75 -16.63
CA SER A 37 -0.24 -1.14 -17.95
C SER A 37 0.52 0.19 -17.98
N ARG A 38 0.86 0.65 -19.18
CA ARG A 38 1.50 1.95 -19.38
C ARG A 38 0.64 3.08 -18.80
N ASP A 39 -0.65 3.10 -19.12
CA ASP A 39 -1.61 4.12 -18.63
C ASP A 39 -1.65 4.17 -17.10
N LEU A 40 -1.74 3.00 -16.45
CA LEU A 40 -1.77 2.94 -14.99
C LEU A 40 -0.47 3.44 -14.37
N THR A 41 0.67 3.13 -15.00
CA THR A 41 1.98 3.61 -14.57
C THR A 41 2.05 5.14 -14.66
N GLU A 42 1.62 5.73 -15.78
CA GLU A 42 1.63 7.19 -15.98
C GLU A 42 0.74 7.90 -14.94
N ARG A 43 -0.45 7.35 -14.65
CA ARG A 43 -1.35 7.87 -13.63
C ARG A 43 -0.77 7.77 -12.22
N LEU A 44 -0.12 6.65 -11.89
CA LEU A 44 0.55 6.46 -10.60
C LEU A 44 1.71 7.47 -10.42
N MET A 45 2.51 7.68 -11.47
CA MET A 45 3.60 8.65 -11.45
C MET A 45 3.10 10.08 -11.25
N ALA A 46 2.01 10.46 -11.94
CA ALA A 46 1.38 11.77 -11.78
C ALA A 46 0.85 11.98 -10.35
N GLU A 47 0.24 10.95 -9.76
CA GLU A 47 -0.26 11.01 -8.39
C GLU A 47 0.87 11.12 -7.35
N ALA A 48 1.96 10.37 -7.53
CA ALA A 48 3.15 10.47 -6.70
C ALA A 48 3.77 11.88 -6.78
N ALA A 49 3.89 12.44 -7.98
CA ALA A 49 4.34 13.81 -8.18
C ALA A 49 3.42 14.83 -7.49
N ARG A 50 2.09 14.64 -7.57
CA ARG A 50 1.10 15.49 -6.89
C ARG A 50 1.23 15.44 -5.37
N ARG A 51 1.59 14.28 -4.80
CA ARG A 51 1.81 14.09 -3.35
C ARG A 51 3.23 14.47 -2.89
N GLY A 52 4.16 14.71 -3.82
CA GLY A 52 5.56 15.00 -3.50
C GLY A 52 6.32 13.80 -2.93
N CYS A 53 5.91 12.58 -3.28
CA CYS A 53 6.52 11.33 -2.80
C CYS A 53 6.81 10.36 -3.95
N THR A 54 7.38 9.20 -3.63
CA THR A 54 7.68 8.15 -4.61
C THR A 54 6.44 7.30 -4.92
N PRO A 55 6.35 6.68 -6.11
CA PRO A 55 5.26 5.75 -6.44
C PRO A 55 5.10 4.62 -5.42
N SER A 56 6.21 4.13 -4.86
CA SER A 56 6.22 3.07 -3.84
C SER A 56 5.55 3.50 -2.53
N GLU A 57 5.53 4.79 -2.20
CA GLU A 57 4.83 5.33 -1.03
C GLU A 57 3.33 5.52 -1.31
N VAL A 58 2.94 5.74 -2.57
CA VAL A 58 1.52 5.91 -2.96
C VAL A 58 0.79 4.59 -3.09
N ILE A 59 1.47 3.53 -3.56
CA ILE A 59 0.85 2.22 -3.83
C ILE A 59 0.11 1.67 -2.59
N PRO A 60 0.71 1.62 -1.37
CA PRO A 60 0.02 1.09 -0.19
C PRO A 60 -1.28 1.84 0.11
N ASP A 61 -1.27 3.17 0.08
CA ASP A 61 -2.46 3.99 0.35
C ASP A 61 -3.59 3.69 -0.64
N LEU A 62 -3.26 3.57 -1.92
CA LEU A 62 -4.25 3.28 -2.97
C LEU A 62 -4.79 1.85 -2.87
N VAL A 63 -3.93 0.90 -2.51
CA VAL A 63 -4.33 -0.49 -2.28
C VAL A 63 -5.24 -0.60 -1.06
N GLU A 64 -4.84 -0.01 0.07
CA GLU A 64 -5.64 0.03 1.31
C GLU A 64 -7.02 0.64 1.04
N ALA A 65 -7.07 1.83 0.46
CA ALA A 65 -8.33 2.50 0.13
C ALA A 65 -9.22 1.67 -0.81
N GLY A 66 -8.61 0.99 -1.78
CA GLY A 66 -9.33 0.10 -2.70
C GLY A 66 -9.91 -1.13 -1.99
N LEU A 67 -9.17 -1.72 -1.04
CA LEU A 67 -9.62 -2.88 -0.28
C LEU A 67 -10.67 -2.50 0.78
N SER A 68 -10.51 -1.38 1.49
CA SER A 68 -11.51 -0.91 2.46
C SER A 68 -12.86 -0.61 1.78
N ALA A 69 -12.85 -0.04 0.58
CA ALA A 69 -14.07 0.22 -0.19
C ALA A 69 -14.83 -1.06 -0.58
N ILE A 70 -14.12 -2.19 -0.73
CA ILE A 70 -14.74 -3.50 -0.98
C ILE A 70 -15.38 -4.03 0.30
N ASP A 71 -14.71 -3.87 1.45
CA ASP A 71 -15.18 -4.33 2.75
C ASP A 71 -16.45 -3.58 3.20
N GLU A 72 -16.58 -2.30 2.83
CA GLU A 72 -17.78 -1.50 3.06
C GLU A 72 -18.92 -1.77 2.05
N SER A 73 -18.66 -2.51 0.98
CA SER A 73 -19.66 -2.80 -0.05
C SER A 73 -20.53 -4.01 0.33
N ALA A 74 -21.76 -3.75 0.77
CA ALA A 74 -22.71 -4.83 1.05
C ALA A 74 -23.09 -5.56 -0.25
N THR A 75 -22.73 -6.85 -0.34
CA THR A 75 -23.16 -7.71 -1.45
C THR A 75 -24.62 -8.11 -1.23
N VAL A 76 -25.53 -7.58 -2.06
CA VAL A 76 -26.96 -7.95 -2.06
C VAL A 76 -27.31 -8.80 -3.27
N ARG A 77 -28.19 -9.80 -3.09
CA ARG A 77 -28.64 -10.64 -4.21
C ARG A 77 -29.52 -9.81 -5.14
N LEU A 78 -29.29 -9.95 -6.45
CA LEU A 78 -30.11 -9.28 -7.48
C LEU A 78 -31.61 -9.56 -7.33
N ALA A 79 -31.99 -10.76 -6.89
CA ALA A 79 -33.38 -11.11 -6.63
C ALA A 79 -34.01 -10.26 -5.51
N ASP A 80 -33.25 -9.98 -4.45
CA ASP A 80 -33.72 -9.16 -3.33
C ASP A 80 -33.86 -7.69 -3.76
N VAL A 81 -32.97 -7.19 -4.62
CA VAL A 81 -33.07 -5.86 -5.23
C VAL A 81 -34.35 -5.75 -6.09
N ARG A 82 -34.60 -6.75 -6.96
CA ARG A 82 -35.80 -6.78 -7.80
C ARG A 82 -37.07 -6.80 -6.97
N ARG A 83 -37.14 -7.66 -5.94
CA ARG A 83 -38.28 -7.74 -5.03
C ARG A 83 -38.52 -6.41 -4.30
N ALA A 84 -37.45 -5.71 -3.88
CA ALA A 84 -37.57 -4.42 -3.24
C ALA A 84 -38.13 -3.35 -4.20
N ILE A 85 -37.69 -3.34 -5.46
CA ILE A 85 -38.20 -2.43 -6.50
C ILE A 85 -39.69 -2.71 -6.77
N GLU A 86 -40.07 -3.97 -6.96
CA GLU A 86 -41.47 -4.37 -7.18
C GLU A 86 -42.36 -3.98 -6.00
N ALA A 87 -41.92 -4.21 -4.76
CA ALA A 87 -42.65 -3.81 -3.57
C ALA A 87 -42.80 -2.29 -3.47
N LEU A 88 -41.82 -1.51 -3.92
CA LEU A 88 -41.89 -0.04 -3.94
C LEU A 88 -42.88 0.45 -5.01
N ALA A 89 -42.84 -0.14 -6.21
CA ALA A 89 -43.74 0.17 -7.31
C ALA A 89 -45.21 -0.14 -6.93
N GLN A 90 -45.45 -1.25 -6.25
CA GLN A 90 -46.79 -1.64 -5.80
C GLN A 90 -47.35 -0.74 -4.68
N ARG A 91 -46.47 -0.08 -3.91
CA ARG A 91 -46.88 0.90 -2.89
C ARG A 91 -47.14 2.30 -3.44
N ALA A 92 -46.62 2.59 -4.64
CA ALA A 92 -46.77 3.89 -5.30
C ALA A 92 -47.97 3.94 -6.25
N ALA A 93 -48.57 2.79 -6.57
CA ALA A 93 -49.81 2.63 -7.33
C ALA A 93 -51.04 2.59 -6.40
#